data_AF-A0A2E7A2Q7-F1
#
_entry.id   AF-A0A2E7A2Q7-F1
#
_cell.length_a   1.000
_cell.length_b   1.000
_cell.length_c   1.000
_cell.angle_alpha   90.00
_cell.angle_beta   90.00
_cell.angle_gamma   90.00
#
_symmetry.space_group_name_H-M   'P 1'
#
loop_
_entity.id
_entity.type
_entity.pdbx_description
1 polymer ?
#
loop_
_entity_poly.entity_id
_entity_poly.type
_entity_poly.pdbx_seq_one_letter_code
_entity_poly.pdbx_strand_id
1 'polypeptide(L)'
;MAEQANVRSIDAIADFRAALISYVESVRATASEAKSHVQRVQHWVEETQKLEWTRRMKKSNEQLANARSDLERAKIARPDAHPSMFTDQVRGVERAKQKLAHCESKLVAISRWSRELEREGMLFQGSLQRLSRVVDGDIERSVAWMASLIDHLNAYLKTPPPRLPKAEASDLNQTTPRRSGTDPARPTTGEDDHEPDLESSQAPETDEGPDDQVGTDD
;
A
#
# COMPACT_ATOMS: atom_id res chain seq x y z
N MET A 1 16.69 45.67 -10.68
CA MET A 1 17.55 44.46 -10.70
C MET A 1 16.69 43.34 -11.25
N ALA A 2 16.94 42.88 -12.48
CA ALA A 2 16.23 41.76 -13.07
C ALA A 2 17.04 40.51 -12.78
N GLU A 3 16.66 39.79 -11.73
CA GLU A 3 17.23 38.49 -11.39
C GLU A 3 16.87 37.53 -12.53
N GLN A 4 17.89 36.98 -13.21
CA GLN A 4 17.70 36.08 -14.34
C GLN A 4 17.11 34.76 -13.82
N ALA A 5 15.89 34.42 -14.28
CA ALA A 5 15.27 33.14 -13.98
C ALA A 5 15.99 32.01 -14.74
N ASN A 6 16.70 31.14 -14.03
CA ASN A 6 17.37 29.97 -14.62
C ASN A 6 16.39 28.80 -14.79
N VAL A 7 15.60 28.83 -15.87
CA VAL A 7 14.66 27.75 -16.21
C VAL A 7 15.45 26.60 -16.86
N ARG A 8 15.76 25.55 -16.09
CA ARG A 8 16.56 24.40 -16.56
C ARG A 8 15.81 23.45 -17.51
N SER A 9 14.53 23.17 -17.27
CA SER A 9 13.69 22.34 -18.16
C SER A 9 12.21 22.51 -17.85
N ILE A 10 11.41 22.91 -18.86
CA ILE A 10 9.94 22.95 -18.78
C ILE A 10 9.36 21.56 -19.02
N ASP A 11 10.03 20.77 -19.87
CA ASP A 11 9.62 19.40 -20.22
C ASP A 11 9.57 18.49 -18.98
N ALA A 12 10.52 18.64 -18.05
CA ALA A 12 10.51 17.90 -16.79
C ALA A 12 9.24 18.14 -15.94
N ILE A 13 8.68 19.36 -15.98
CA ILE A 13 7.44 19.70 -15.26
C ILE A 13 6.24 19.06 -15.99
N ALA A 14 6.26 19.05 -17.32
CA ALA A 14 5.22 18.41 -18.13
C ALA A 14 5.20 16.88 -17.94
N ASP A 15 6.37 16.25 -17.93
CA ASP A 15 6.55 14.82 -17.69
C ASP A 15 6.10 14.43 -16.28
N PHE A 16 6.51 15.20 -15.26
CA PHE A 16 6.08 14.98 -13.88
C PHE A 16 4.56 15.13 -13.75
N ARG A 17 3.95 16.14 -14.39
CA ARG A 17 2.49 16.29 -14.44
C ARG A 17 1.81 15.08 -15.07
N ALA A 18 2.34 14.55 -16.18
CA ALA A 18 1.80 13.36 -16.84
C ALA A 18 1.89 12.11 -15.94
N ALA A 19 3.03 11.91 -15.28
CA ALA A 19 3.23 10.82 -14.33
C ALA A 19 2.29 10.93 -13.11
N LEU A 20 2.00 12.14 -12.66
CA LEU A 20 1.13 12.39 -11.52
C LEU A 20 -0.35 12.14 -11.87
N ILE A 21 -0.77 12.42 -13.10
CA ILE A 21 -2.11 12.07 -13.61
C ILE A 21 -2.27 10.55 -13.68
N SER A 22 -1.31 9.83 -14.26
CA SER A 22 -1.39 8.36 -14.35
C SER A 22 -1.33 7.70 -12.97
N TYR A 23 -0.57 8.26 -12.03
CA TYR A 23 -0.56 7.83 -10.63
C TYR A 23 -1.94 7.97 -9.99
N VAL A 24 -2.63 9.11 -10.15
CA VAL A 24 -3.99 9.32 -9.61
C VAL A 24 -4.96 8.27 -10.13
N GLU A 25 -4.94 8.01 -11.43
CA GLU A 25 -5.78 6.99 -12.06
C GLU A 25 -5.50 5.59 -11.48
N SER A 26 -4.23 5.22 -11.35
CA SER A 26 -3.80 3.94 -10.77
C SER A 26 -4.22 3.80 -9.31
N VAL A 27 -4.06 4.86 -8.50
CA VAL A 27 -4.46 4.84 -7.08
C VAL A 27 -5.99 4.72 -6.96
N ARG A 28 -6.76 5.42 -7.79
CA ARG A 28 -8.23 5.30 -7.80
C ARG A 28 -8.68 3.88 -8.15
N ALA A 29 -8.08 3.28 -9.18
CA ALA A 29 -8.41 1.94 -9.61
C ALA A 29 -8.11 0.91 -8.49
N THR A 30 -6.89 0.96 -7.94
CA THR A 30 -6.46 0.04 -6.87
C THR A 30 -7.24 0.24 -5.56
N ALA A 31 -7.56 1.47 -5.18
CA ALA A 31 -8.40 1.77 -4.03
C ALA A 31 -9.81 1.20 -4.19
N SER A 32 -10.43 1.40 -5.36
CA SER A 32 -11.76 0.87 -5.68
C SER A 32 -11.79 -0.67 -5.67
N GLU A 33 -10.75 -1.29 -6.21
CA GLU A 33 -10.58 -2.74 -6.19
C GLU A 33 -10.45 -3.26 -4.76
N ALA A 34 -9.54 -2.71 -3.96
CA ALA A 34 -9.34 -3.12 -2.58
C ALA A 34 -10.63 -2.99 -1.75
N LYS A 35 -11.38 -1.89 -1.91
CA LYS A 35 -12.70 -1.71 -1.30
C LYS A 35 -13.69 -2.81 -1.71
N SER A 36 -13.77 -3.10 -3.00
CA SER A 36 -14.67 -4.11 -3.55
C SER A 36 -14.33 -5.51 -3.05
N HIS A 37 -13.04 -5.83 -2.89
CA HIS A 37 -12.58 -7.10 -2.33
C HIS A 37 -13.01 -7.27 -0.87
N VAL A 38 -12.82 -6.25 -0.03
CA VAL A 38 -13.24 -6.28 1.38
C VAL A 38 -14.75 -6.49 1.48
N GLN A 39 -15.55 -5.71 0.72
CA GLN A 39 -17.01 -5.85 0.72
C GLN A 39 -17.46 -7.23 0.26
N ARG A 40 -16.82 -7.79 -0.77
CA ARG A 40 -17.12 -9.14 -1.27
C ARG A 40 -16.85 -10.21 -0.21
N VAL A 41 -15.72 -10.11 0.50
CA VAL A 41 -15.38 -11.06 1.56
C VAL A 41 -16.34 -10.95 2.74
N GLN A 42 -16.67 -9.74 3.18
CA GLN A 42 -17.66 -9.50 4.23
C GLN A 42 -19.00 -10.15 3.88
N HIS A 43 -19.55 -9.84 2.71
CA HIS A 43 -20.80 -10.41 2.23
C HIS A 43 -20.74 -11.95 2.10
N TRP A 44 -19.63 -12.48 1.61
CA TRP A 44 -19.44 -13.94 1.52
C TRP A 44 -19.46 -14.62 2.90
N VAL A 45 -18.86 -14.01 3.93
CA VAL A 45 -18.88 -14.56 5.30
C VAL A 45 -20.28 -14.46 5.92
N GLU A 46 -20.93 -13.31 5.77
CA GLU A 46 -22.21 -13.00 6.42
C GLU A 46 -23.39 -13.76 5.82
N GLU A 47 -23.44 -13.85 4.49
CA GLU A 47 -24.58 -14.44 3.80
C GLU A 47 -24.26 -15.85 3.34
N THR A 48 -23.23 -16.01 2.51
CA THR A 48 -22.96 -17.29 1.84
C THR A 48 -22.49 -18.35 2.83
N GLN A 49 -21.48 -18.06 3.64
CA GLN A 49 -20.94 -19.03 4.60
C GLN A 49 -21.96 -19.33 5.70
N LYS A 50 -22.60 -18.33 6.28
CA LYS A 50 -23.63 -18.55 7.29
C LYS A 50 -24.76 -19.46 6.77
N LEU A 51 -25.23 -19.23 5.55
CA LEU A 51 -26.27 -20.06 4.93
C LEU A 51 -25.78 -21.50 4.68
N GLU A 52 -24.59 -21.67 4.14
CA GLU A 52 -24.04 -23.01 3.86
C GLU A 52 -23.80 -23.82 5.13
N TRP A 53 -23.26 -23.20 6.19
CA TRP A 53 -23.00 -23.89 7.44
C TRP A 53 -24.27 -24.18 8.25
N THR A 54 -25.29 -23.32 8.17
CA THR A 54 -26.60 -23.63 8.78
C THR A 54 -27.31 -24.77 8.05
N ARG A 55 -27.23 -24.85 6.72
CA ARG A 55 -27.71 -26.01 5.94
C ARG A 55 -26.96 -27.29 6.32
N ARG A 56 -25.63 -27.23 6.42
CA ARG A 56 -24.79 -28.37 6.84
C ARG A 56 -25.13 -28.82 8.26
N MET A 57 -25.36 -27.88 9.18
CA MET A 57 -25.79 -28.19 10.55
C MET A 57 -27.11 -28.95 10.58
N LYS A 58 -28.14 -28.49 9.84
CA LYS A 58 -29.43 -29.19 9.72
C LYS A 58 -29.25 -30.62 9.23
N LYS A 59 -28.50 -30.80 8.13
CA LYS A 59 -28.18 -32.12 7.58
C LYS A 59 -27.43 -33.01 8.57
N SER A 60 -26.49 -32.45 9.33
CA SER A 60 -25.75 -33.21 10.36
C SER A 60 -26.66 -33.64 11.52
N ASN A 61 -27.66 -32.83 11.87
CA ASN A 61 -28.63 -33.15 12.91
C ASN A 61 -29.59 -34.26 12.44
N GLU A 62 -30.06 -34.20 11.20
CA GLU A 62 -30.82 -35.29 10.57
C GLU A 62 -30.02 -36.60 10.54
N GLN A 63 -28.72 -36.54 10.21
CA GLN A 63 -27.84 -37.72 10.24
C GLN A 63 -27.70 -38.29 11.66
N LEU A 64 -27.62 -37.45 12.68
CA LEU A 64 -27.58 -37.89 14.07
C LEU A 64 -28.90 -38.53 14.49
N ALA A 65 -30.04 -37.96 14.12
CA ALA A 65 -31.36 -38.52 14.39
C ALA A 65 -31.55 -39.90 13.70
N ASN A 66 -31.11 -40.01 12.44
CA ASN A 66 -31.14 -41.28 11.70
C ASN A 66 -30.24 -42.33 12.35
N ALA A 67 -28.98 -41.98 12.66
CA ALA A 67 -28.05 -42.92 13.30
C ALA A 67 -28.55 -43.39 14.68
N ARG A 68 -29.19 -42.52 15.45
CA ARG A 68 -29.84 -42.89 16.73
C ARG A 68 -31.02 -43.84 16.50
N SER A 69 -31.87 -43.52 15.53
CA SER A 69 -33.01 -44.37 15.17
C SER A 69 -32.57 -45.76 14.70
N ASP A 70 -31.48 -45.84 13.94
CA ASP A 70 -30.94 -47.11 13.45
C ASP A 70 -30.32 -47.94 14.57
N LEU A 71 -29.66 -47.29 15.54
CA LEU A 71 -29.17 -47.94 16.75
C LEU A 71 -30.34 -48.51 17.57
N GLU A 72 -31.38 -47.72 17.83
CA GLU A 72 -32.56 -48.18 18.58
C GLU A 72 -33.31 -49.30 17.83
N ARG A 73 -33.45 -49.19 16.50
CA ARG A 73 -34.00 -50.28 15.67
C ARG A 73 -33.17 -51.55 15.77
N ALA A 74 -31.84 -51.45 15.75
CA ALA A 74 -30.96 -52.61 15.90
C ALA A 74 -31.12 -53.27 17.28
N LYS A 75 -31.22 -52.47 18.35
CA LYS A 75 -31.48 -52.98 19.72
C LYS A 75 -32.83 -53.70 19.81
N ILE A 76 -33.90 -53.12 19.28
CA ILE A 76 -35.23 -53.72 19.29
C ILE A 76 -35.25 -55.04 18.49
N ALA A 77 -34.55 -55.09 17.35
CA ALA A 77 -34.49 -56.29 16.52
C ALA A 77 -33.73 -57.45 17.19
N ARG A 78 -32.83 -57.16 18.15
CA ARG A 78 -32.01 -58.16 18.84
C ARG A 78 -31.87 -57.83 20.33
N PRO A 79 -32.92 -58.08 21.14
CA PRO A 79 -32.92 -57.72 22.56
C PRO A 79 -31.91 -58.52 23.39
N ASP A 80 -31.65 -59.78 23.01
CA ASP A 80 -30.72 -60.68 23.74
C ASP A 80 -29.28 -60.64 23.22
N ALA A 81 -28.97 -59.76 22.25
CA ALA A 81 -27.63 -59.69 21.68
C ALA A 81 -26.64 -58.98 22.63
N HIS A 82 -25.42 -59.52 22.69
CA HIS A 82 -24.34 -58.91 23.47
C HIS A 82 -24.03 -57.48 22.96
N PRO A 83 -23.78 -56.49 23.86
CA PRO A 83 -23.54 -55.09 23.49
C PRO A 83 -22.44 -54.86 22.44
N SER A 84 -21.47 -55.77 22.34
CA SER A 84 -20.39 -55.70 21.33
C SER A 84 -20.88 -55.83 19.88
N MET A 85 -22.08 -56.38 19.65
CA MET A 85 -22.65 -56.50 18.31
C MET A 85 -23.18 -55.17 17.76
N PHE A 86 -23.36 -54.16 18.63
CA PHE A 86 -23.85 -52.83 18.26
C PHE A 86 -22.73 -51.79 18.12
N THR A 87 -21.46 -52.21 18.15
CA THR A 87 -20.31 -51.28 18.15
C THR A 87 -20.28 -50.40 16.92
N ASP A 88 -20.70 -50.90 15.76
CA ASP A 88 -20.68 -50.15 14.51
C ASP A 88 -21.75 -49.07 14.48
N GLN A 89 -22.95 -49.35 15.00
CA GLN A 89 -24.03 -48.38 15.15
C GLN A 89 -23.67 -47.32 16.19
N VAL A 90 -23.06 -47.72 17.32
CA VAL A 90 -22.55 -46.78 18.35
C VAL A 90 -21.47 -45.87 17.76
N ARG A 91 -20.50 -46.42 17.02
CA ARG A 91 -19.49 -45.63 16.28
C ARG A 91 -20.14 -44.71 15.26
N GLY A 92 -21.20 -45.16 14.58
CA GLY A 92 -21.98 -44.35 13.63
C GLY A 92 -22.60 -43.12 14.29
N VAL A 93 -23.24 -43.30 15.45
CA VAL A 93 -23.80 -42.20 16.26
C VAL A 93 -22.70 -41.24 16.71
N GLU A 94 -21.57 -41.75 17.17
CA GLU A 94 -20.46 -40.93 17.64
C GLU A 94 -19.86 -40.07 16.51
N ARG A 95 -19.66 -40.65 15.32
CA ARG A 95 -19.24 -39.89 14.13
C ARG A 95 -20.24 -38.80 13.76
N ALA A 96 -21.54 -39.08 13.85
CA ALA A 96 -22.57 -38.09 13.55
C ALA A 96 -22.57 -36.94 14.58
N LYS A 97 -22.36 -37.24 15.87
CA LYS A 97 -22.18 -36.21 16.91
C LYS A 97 -20.96 -35.34 16.66
N GLN A 98 -19.82 -35.93 16.32
CA GLN A 98 -18.59 -35.19 16.02
C GLN A 98 -18.77 -34.24 14.84
N LYS A 99 -19.47 -34.68 13.78
CA LYS A 99 -19.80 -33.83 12.63
C LYS A 99 -20.69 -32.66 13.01
N LEU A 100 -21.68 -32.88 13.88
CA LEU A 100 -22.55 -31.82 14.38
C LEU A 100 -21.76 -30.80 15.21
N ALA A 101 -20.94 -31.27 16.15
CA ALA A 101 -20.07 -30.41 16.97
C ALA A 101 -19.10 -29.57 16.10
N HIS A 102 -18.56 -30.16 15.03
CA HIS A 102 -17.74 -29.43 14.07
C HIS A 102 -18.51 -28.31 13.38
N CYS A 103 -19.74 -28.57 12.93
CA CYS A 103 -20.58 -27.55 12.29
C CYS A 103 -20.93 -26.42 13.25
N GLU A 104 -21.24 -26.73 14.52
CA GLU A 104 -21.51 -25.74 15.57
C GLU A 104 -20.28 -24.85 15.82
N SER A 105 -19.11 -25.46 15.99
CA SER A 105 -17.84 -24.73 16.16
C SER A 105 -17.57 -23.78 14.99
N LYS A 106 -17.83 -24.23 13.75
CA LYS A 106 -17.68 -23.40 12.55
C LYS A 106 -18.68 -22.24 12.51
N LEU A 107 -19.93 -22.44 12.92
CA LEU A 107 -20.90 -21.35 13.01
C LEU A 107 -20.52 -20.29 14.04
N VAL A 108 -20.01 -20.70 15.21
CA VAL A 108 -19.47 -19.77 16.21
C VAL A 108 -18.29 -18.99 15.64
N ALA A 109 -17.37 -19.67 14.95
CA ALA A 109 -16.24 -19.02 14.29
C ALA A 109 -16.70 -18.02 13.22
N ILE A 110 -17.68 -18.36 12.39
CA ILE A 110 -18.23 -17.46 11.36
C ILE A 110 -18.86 -16.22 12.00
N SER A 111 -19.63 -16.38 13.08
CA SER A 111 -20.20 -15.23 13.79
C SER A 111 -19.12 -14.33 14.38
N ARG A 112 -18.02 -14.90 14.87
CA ARG A 112 -16.87 -14.13 15.36
C ARG A 112 -16.19 -13.37 14.23
N TRP A 113 -15.88 -14.06 13.13
CA TRP A 113 -15.20 -13.48 11.98
C TRP A 113 -16.04 -12.44 11.25
N SER A 114 -17.37 -12.60 11.20
CA SER A 114 -18.27 -11.58 10.65
C SER A 114 -18.12 -10.25 11.41
N ARG A 115 -18.16 -10.28 12.75
CA ARG A 115 -17.99 -9.06 13.57
C ARG A 115 -16.60 -8.45 13.43
N GLU A 116 -15.56 -9.29 13.39
CA GLU A 116 -14.19 -8.81 13.26
C GLU A 116 -13.94 -8.19 11.88
N LEU A 117 -14.42 -8.83 10.82
CA LEU A 117 -14.31 -8.31 9.45
C LEU A 117 -15.12 -7.03 9.25
N GLU A 118 -16.26 -6.87 9.91
CA GLU A 118 -17.04 -5.64 9.89
C GLU A 118 -16.23 -4.49 10.53
N ARG A 119 -15.66 -4.73 11.72
CA ARG A 119 -14.80 -3.76 12.42
C ARG A 119 -13.57 -3.37 11.59
N GLU A 120 -12.79 -4.35 11.16
CA GLU A 120 -11.57 -4.12 10.38
C GLU A 120 -11.89 -3.47 9.04
N GLY A 121 -13.03 -3.83 8.43
CA GLY A 121 -13.51 -3.19 7.21
C GLY A 121 -13.84 -1.71 7.40
N MET A 122 -14.44 -1.31 8.54
CA MET A 122 -14.68 0.11 8.85
C MET A 122 -13.37 0.88 9.02
N LEU A 123 -12.39 0.31 9.73
CA LEU A 123 -11.07 0.92 9.91
C LEU A 123 -10.35 1.09 8.57
N PHE A 124 -10.38 0.05 7.75
CA PHE A 124 -9.82 0.07 6.40
C PHE A 124 -10.48 1.15 5.53
N GLN A 125 -11.82 1.20 5.48
CA GLN A 125 -12.55 2.23 4.73
C GLN A 125 -12.22 3.64 5.20
N GLY A 126 -12.08 3.85 6.52
CA GLY A 126 -11.66 5.13 7.07
C GLY A 126 -10.26 5.55 6.61
N SER A 127 -9.33 4.60 6.52
CA SER A 127 -7.97 4.84 6.00
C SER A 127 -7.97 5.15 4.49
N LEU A 128 -8.77 4.41 3.73
CA LEU A 128 -8.91 4.57 2.28
C LEU A 128 -9.58 5.90 1.92
N GLN A 129 -10.56 6.35 2.71
CA GLN A 129 -11.21 7.64 2.50
C GLN A 129 -10.25 8.81 2.70
N ARG A 130 -9.31 8.71 3.65
CA ARG A 130 -8.24 9.71 3.83
C ARG A 130 -7.33 9.75 2.61
N LEU A 131 -6.92 8.58 2.11
CA LEU A 131 -6.10 8.50 0.89
C LEU A 131 -6.84 9.10 -0.32
N SER A 132 -8.10 8.74 -0.53
CA SER A 132 -8.93 9.29 -1.63
C SER A 132 -9.00 10.81 -1.54
N ARG A 133 -9.21 11.37 -0.34
CA ARG A 133 -9.30 12.82 -0.16
C ARG A 133 -8.02 13.56 -0.57
N VAL A 134 -6.85 13.01 -0.24
CA VAL A 134 -5.56 13.60 -0.64
C VAL A 134 -5.39 13.54 -2.16
N VAL A 135 -5.74 12.39 -2.75
CA VAL A 135 -5.63 12.17 -4.20
C VAL A 135 -6.59 13.05 -4.99
N ASP A 136 -7.85 13.15 -4.57
CA ASP A 136 -8.89 13.90 -5.26
C ASP A 136 -8.79 15.42 -5.00
N GLY A 137 -8.15 15.84 -3.91
CA GLY A 137 -8.03 17.25 -3.55
C GLY A 137 -6.66 17.84 -3.86
N ASP A 138 -5.65 17.38 -3.12
CA ASP A 138 -4.33 18.03 -3.09
C ASP A 138 -3.53 17.72 -4.36
N ILE A 139 -3.62 16.49 -4.84
CA ILE A 139 -2.91 16.06 -6.05
C ILE A 139 -3.53 16.70 -7.30
N GLU A 140 -4.86 16.73 -7.43
CA GLU A 140 -5.53 17.44 -8.54
C GLU A 140 -5.23 18.95 -8.56
N ARG A 141 -5.22 19.59 -7.38
CA ARG A 141 -4.82 21.01 -7.27
C ARG A 141 -3.37 21.20 -7.72
N SER A 142 -2.48 20.27 -7.39
CA SER A 142 -1.08 20.31 -7.82
C SER A 142 -0.95 20.15 -9.34
N VAL A 143 -1.74 19.27 -9.97
CA VAL A 143 -1.82 19.13 -11.45
C VAL A 143 -2.23 20.44 -12.11
N ALA A 144 -3.27 21.10 -11.57
CA ALA A 144 -3.76 22.37 -12.10
C ALA A 144 -2.72 23.49 -11.93
N TRP A 145 -2.08 23.55 -10.76
CA TRP A 145 -1.02 24.51 -10.49
C TRP A 145 0.19 24.31 -11.42
N MET A 146 0.63 23.07 -11.65
CA MET A 146 1.70 22.76 -12.60
C MET A 146 1.34 23.14 -14.04
N ALA A 147 0.07 22.96 -14.44
CA ALA A 147 -0.39 23.42 -15.75
C ALA A 147 -0.26 24.95 -15.89
N SER A 148 -0.75 25.71 -14.91
CA SER A 148 -0.59 27.17 -14.90
C SER A 148 0.88 27.61 -14.85
N LEU A 149 1.73 26.88 -14.13
CA LEU A 149 3.17 27.15 -14.08
C LEU A 149 3.82 26.98 -15.46
N ILE A 150 3.50 25.90 -16.18
CA ILE A 150 3.97 25.67 -17.55
C ILE A 150 3.52 26.81 -18.47
N ASP A 151 2.25 27.24 -18.37
CA ASP A 151 1.72 28.34 -19.18
C ASP A 151 2.45 29.67 -18.93
N HIS A 152 2.71 30.01 -17.66
CA HIS A 152 3.45 31.22 -17.29
C HIS A 152 4.90 31.18 -17.79
N LEU A 153 5.59 30.05 -17.67
CA LEU A 153 6.96 29.89 -18.17
C LEU A 153 7.00 30.01 -19.70
N ASN A 154 6.04 29.43 -20.41
CA ASN A 154 5.90 29.57 -21.85
C ASN A 154 5.58 31.02 -22.28
N ALA A 155 4.76 31.74 -21.51
CA ALA A 155 4.47 33.15 -21.76
C ALA A 155 5.71 34.04 -21.54
N TYR A 156 6.52 33.72 -20.52
CA TYR A 156 7.77 34.42 -20.26
C TYR A 156 8.77 34.24 -21.42
N LEU A 157 8.93 33.02 -21.92
CA LEU A 157 9.78 32.75 -23.09
C LEU A 157 9.32 33.47 -24.36
N LYS A 158 8.01 33.69 -24.53
CA LYS A 158 7.45 34.42 -25.67
C LYS A 158 7.58 35.94 -25.56
N THR A 159 7.86 36.47 -24.37
CA THR A 159 7.97 37.91 -24.16
C THR A 159 9.34 38.38 -24.63
N PRO A 160 9.43 39.20 -25.70
CA PRO A 160 10.72 39.68 -26.18
C PRO A 160 11.39 40.54 -25.10
N PRO A 161 12.73 40.45 -24.93
CA PRO A 161 13.43 41.28 -23.98
C PRO A 161 13.15 42.76 -24.27
N PRO A 162 13.00 43.61 -23.23
CA PRO A 162 12.79 45.04 -23.44
C PRO A 162 13.90 45.55 -24.35
N ARG A 163 13.52 46.10 -25.51
CA ARG A 163 14.46 46.74 -26.43
C ARG A 163 15.06 47.92 -25.68
N LEU A 164 16.27 47.73 -25.16
CA LEU A 164 17.11 48.83 -24.74
C LEU A 164 17.26 49.74 -25.96
N PRO A 165 17.08 51.07 -25.81
CA PRO A 165 17.38 52.00 -26.88
C PRO A 165 18.79 51.67 -27.37
N LYS A 166 18.90 51.30 -28.65
CA LYS A 166 20.19 51.15 -29.31
C LYS A 166 20.89 52.48 -29.09
N ALA A 167 21.92 52.48 -28.24
CA ALA A 167 22.77 53.65 -28.07
C ALA A 167 23.25 53.99 -29.47
N GLU A 168 22.72 55.09 -30.01
CA GLU A 168 23.23 55.68 -31.23
C GLU A 168 24.72 55.85 -30.98
N ALA A 169 25.53 55.19 -31.81
CA ALA A 169 26.96 55.35 -31.80
C ALA A 169 27.26 56.80 -32.14
N SER A 170 27.28 57.64 -31.10
CA SER A 170 27.89 58.95 -31.14
C SER A 170 29.38 58.72 -31.23
N ASP A 171 29.84 58.91 -32.45
CA ASP A 171 31.20 59.09 -32.90
C ASP A 171 31.96 60.02 -31.95
N LEU A 172 32.65 59.46 -30.96
CA LEU A 172 33.63 60.18 -30.15
C LEU A 172 34.89 59.33 -30.05
N ASN A 173 35.66 59.48 -31.12
CA ASN A 173 37.08 59.23 -31.24
C ASN A 173 37.83 59.85 -30.05
N GLN A 174 38.07 59.08 -28.99
CA GLN A 174 39.04 59.43 -27.95
C GLN A 174 40.14 58.37 -27.92
N THR A 175 41.17 58.69 -28.69
CA THR A 175 42.54 58.21 -28.57
C THR A 175 42.98 58.19 -27.11
N THR A 176 43.30 57.01 -26.58
CA THR A 176 44.16 56.88 -25.39
C THR A 176 45.26 55.85 -25.69
N PRO A 177 46.51 56.10 -25.24
CA PRO A 177 47.67 55.49 -25.85
C PRO A 177 47.91 54.05 -25.39
N ARG A 178 48.31 53.27 -26.38
CA ARG A 178 48.95 51.96 -26.37
C ARG A 178 50.02 51.82 -25.26
N ARG A 179 49.76 50.98 -24.26
CA ARG A 179 50.81 50.34 -23.44
C ARG A 179 51.16 49.00 -24.07
N SER A 180 52.33 48.95 -24.69
CA SER A 180 52.92 47.75 -25.29
C SER A 180 53.67 46.93 -24.25
N GLY A 181 53.54 45.61 -24.34
CA GLY A 181 54.35 44.59 -23.66
C GLY A 181 53.58 43.85 -22.57
N THR A 182 53.52 42.51 -22.51
CA THR A 182 54.20 41.44 -23.23
C THR A 182 53.43 40.15 -22.89
N ASP A 183 53.00 39.40 -23.90
CA ASP A 183 52.52 38.00 -23.82
C ASP A 183 53.75 37.05 -23.77
N PRO A 184 53.66 35.72 -23.52
CA PRO A 184 52.47 34.89 -23.32
C PRO A 184 52.62 33.78 -22.25
N ALA A 185 51.50 33.15 -21.85
CA ALA A 185 51.41 31.69 -21.70
C ALA A 185 49.98 31.25 -21.38
N ARG A 186 49.37 30.58 -22.35
CA ARG A 186 48.14 29.80 -22.29
C ARG A 186 48.30 28.58 -21.36
N PRO A 187 47.29 28.19 -20.56
CA PRO A 187 47.12 26.80 -20.18
C PRO A 187 46.08 26.14 -21.10
N THR A 188 46.50 25.04 -21.69
CA THR A 188 45.65 24.04 -22.34
C THR A 188 44.98 23.18 -21.28
N THR A 189 43.84 22.65 -21.67
CA THR A 189 42.93 21.70 -21.02
C THR A 189 43.59 20.44 -20.43
N GLY A 190 43.00 19.95 -19.34
CA GLY A 190 43.16 18.63 -18.71
C GLY A 190 42.53 18.71 -17.31
N GLU A 191 41.24 18.40 -17.15
CA GLU A 191 40.78 17.06 -16.70
C GLU A 191 41.64 16.54 -15.55
N ASP A 192 41.16 16.73 -14.32
CA ASP A 192 41.15 15.67 -13.30
C ASP A 192 40.10 16.01 -12.25
N ASP A 193 39.17 15.07 -12.09
CA ASP A 193 38.19 14.96 -11.04
C ASP A 193 38.85 14.88 -9.66
N HIS A 194 38.44 15.72 -8.71
CA HIS A 194 38.40 15.24 -7.32
C HIS A 194 37.31 15.95 -6.50
N GLU A 195 36.39 15.09 -6.08
CA GLU A 195 35.30 15.20 -5.13
C GLU A 195 35.78 15.70 -3.75
N PRO A 196 35.01 16.51 -3.01
CA PRO A 196 35.38 16.90 -1.65
C PRO A 196 35.05 15.79 -0.64
N ASP A 197 36.09 15.39 0.11
CA ASP A 197 36.07 14.45 1.23
C ASP A 197 34.92 14.70 2.22
N LEU A 198 34.06 13.70 2.38
CA LEU A 198 33.16 13.56 3.53
C LEU A 198 33.92 12.87 4.66
N GLU A 199 34.27 13.66 5.66
CA GLU A 199 34.86 13.21 6.91
C GLU A 199 33.90 12.27 7.66
N SER A 200 34.35 11.03 7.79
CA SER A 200 33.75 9.92 8.49
C SER A 200 33.57 10.23 9.99
N SER A 201 32.33 10.26 10.47
CA SER A 201 32.06 10.18 11.91
C SER A 201 31.79 8.73 12.31
N GLN A 202 32.63 8.28 13.22
CA GLN A 202 32.89 6.93 13.66
C GLN A 202 31.87 6.50 14.73
N ALA A 203 31.22 5.36 14.53
CA ALA A 203 30.50 4.64 15.58
C ALA A 203 31.52 3.83 16.42
N PRO A 204 31.34 3.68 17.74
CA PRO A 204 32.03 2.64 18.47
C PRO A 204 31.11 1.42 18.63
N GLU A 205 31.48 0.32 17.97
CA GLU A 205 31.20 -1.02 18.46
C GLU A 205 32.19 -1.33 19.61
N THR A 206 31.67 -1.89 20.70
CA THR A 206 32.47 -2.69 21.64
C THR A 206 31.72 -4.00 21.85
N ASP A 207 32.43 -5.05 21.47
CA ASP A 207 32.10 -6.46 21.55
C ASP A 207 32.49 -7.05 22.93
N GLU A 208 32.02 -8.27 23.16
CA GLU A 208 32.40 -9.29 24.13
C GLU A 208 31.61 -9.39 25.47
N GLY A 209 30.84 -10.49 25.58
CA GLY A 209 30.34 -11.09 26.83
C GLY A 209 31.48 -11.75 27.65
N PRO A 210 31.23 -12.60 28.68
CA PRO A 210 30.21 -13.68 28.67
C PRO A 210 29.53 -13.99 30.04
N ASP A 211 28.63 -14.97 29.98
CA ASP A 211 28.31 -16.04 30.96
C ASP A 211 27.93 -15.78 32.44
N ASP A 212 26.81 -16.45 32.77
CA ASP A 212 26.51 -17.23 33.97
C ASP A 212 25.93 -16.59 35.25
N GLN A 213 24.79 -17.19 35.63
CA GLN A 213 24.35 -17.56 36.99
C GLN A 213 23.50 -16.63 37.91
N VAL A 214 22.42 -17.29 38.38
CA VAL A 214 21.68 -17.19 39.67
C VAL A 214 20.41 -16.32 39.74
N GLY A 215 19.30 -16.97 40.13
CA GLY A 215 18.16 -16.31 40.79
C GLY A 215 16.83 -17.05 40.73
N THR A 216 16.72 -18.22 41.36
CA THR A 216 15.45 -18.83 41.80
C THR A 216 15.21 -18.42 43.27
N ASP A 217 13.96 -18.50 43.74
CA ASP A 217 13.37 -18.06 45.04
C ASP A 217 12.73 -16.65 44.93
N ASP A 218 11.42 -16.45 45.13
CA ASP A 218 10.50 -16.90 46.21
C ASP A 218 9.09 -17.26 45.67
#